data_AF-A0A9E8Q8K2-F1
#
_entry.id   AF-A0A9E8Q8K2-F1
#
_cell.length_a   1.000
_cell.length_b   1.000
_cell.length_c   1.000
_cell.angle_alpha   90.00
_cell.angle_beta   90.00
_cell.angle_gamma   90.00
#
_symmetry.space_group_name_H-M   'P 1'
#
loop_
_entity.id
_entity.type
_entity.pdbx_description
1 polymer ?
#
loop_
_entity_poly.entity_id
_entity_poly.type
_entity_poly.pdbx_seq_one_letter_code
_entity_poly.pdbx_strand_id
1 'polypeptide(L)'
;MAPNDRDPVDPTDAPSPLPPEMPRSLTVLRDEDAPPVRATPWREVRVDFLVPTTSTGAARGVRHLLDEPELHFSPGLRQGTLALMPRRSALLRVVLAWEWSVEAASFAVHSFEPEPFSSDERDALEAWLRATARRLQLFDGALARAVARVDHDVVRGVDTSSPEASLAGASAAARAAAPAAAGSPDPGPVRGRPVPDDSDPVDLAAAGPAATTMRTATLGTRLASPAVGAAHPVVDVTLPDASDPGWEVFVDALSRQTLGYRRTLDDGGSAYAFTYLVADDVDDVTPDDLVDWHDQHIQRQLLVEDARQAYVHLLAGLEPPVSVQYTI
;
A
#
# COMPACT_ATOMS: atom_id res chain seq x y z
N MET A 1 -46.71 35.80 34.15
CA MET A 1 -46.13 35.47 32.83
C MET A 1 -45.14 34.34 33.03
N ALA A 2 -45.54 33.13 32.66
CA ALA A 2 -44.66 31.99 32.51
C ALA A 2 -44.74 31.60 31.01
N PRO A 3 -43.62 31.33 30.31
CA PRO A 3 -43.66 30.93 28.92
C PRO A 3 -43.90 29.42 28.79
N ASN A 4 -44.65 29.07 27.74
CA ASN A 4 -45.13 27.75 27.36
C ASN A 4 -44.09 26.63 27.47
N ASP A 5 -44.51 25.54 28.12
CA ASP A 5 -44.04 24.19 27.87
C ASP A 5 -44.12 23.89 26.37
N ARG A 6 -43.00 23.49 25.78
CA ARG A 6 -42.96 22.91 24.44
C ARG A 6 -43.38 21.45 24.56
N ASP A 7 -44.33 21.03 23.73
CA ASP A 7 -44.71 19.63 23.59
C ASP A 7 -43.49 18.75 23.27
N PRO A 8 -43.45 17.51 23.77
CA PRO A 8 -42.38 16.57 23.45
C PRO A 8 -42.42 16.24 21.96
N VAL A 9 -41.28 16.40 21.29
CA VAL A 9 -41.08 16.00 19.90
C VAL A 9 -41.20 14.48 19.81
N ASP A 10 -42.17 14.01 19.02
CA ASP A 10 -42.35 12.59 18.72
C ASP A 10 -41.13 12.09 17.93
N PRO A 11 -40.39 11.06 18.38
CA PRO A 11 -39.23 10.53 17.67
C PRO A 11 -39.54 9.97 16.27
N THR A 12 -40.82 9.85 15.89
CA THR A 12 -41.25 9.49 14.53
C THR A 12 -41.33 10.66 13.56
N ASP A 13 -41.13 11.90 14.01
CA ASP A 13 -41.21 13.12 13.19
C ASP A 13 -39.85 13.54 12.58
N ALA A 14 -38.85 12.66 12.67
CA ALA A 14 -37.63 12.79 11.88
C ALA A 14 -37.99 12.54 10.40
N PRO A 15 -37.60 13.43 9.46
CA PRO A 15 -37.84 13.20 8.05
C PRO A 15 -37.17 11.90 7.64
N SER A 16 -37.98 10.90 7.25
CA SER A 16 -37.47 9.63 6.76
C SER A 16 -36.55 9.90 5.56
N PRO A 17 -35.26 9.49 5.60
CA PRO A 17 -34.26 9.89 4.62
C PRO A 17 -34.42 9.19 3.26
N LEU A 18 -35.45 8.35 3.08
CA LEU A 18 -35.62 7.51 1.90
C LEU A 18 -37.03 7.66 1.30
N PRO A 19 -37.15 7.68 -0.05
CA PRO A 19 -38.44 7.57 -0.72
C PRO A 19 -39.16 6.27 -0.29
N PRO A 20 -40.48 6.29 -0.09
CA PRO A 20 -41.27 5.17 0.44
C PRO A 20 -41.38 3.93 -0.48
N GLU A 21 -40.61 3.86 -1.57
CA GLU A 21 -40.68 2.80 -2.60
C GLU A 21 -39.39 1.96 -2.72
N MET A 22 -38.52 1.86 -1.69
CA MET A 22 -37.25 1.13 -1.81
C MET A 22 -37.14 -0.08 -0.85
N PRO A 23 -37.70 -1.25 -1.20
CA PRO A 23 -37.79 -2.43 -0.33
C PRO A 23 -36.44 -3.15 -0.08
N ARG A 24 -35.33 -2.74 -0.69
CA ARG A 24 -34.00 -3.38 -0.57
C ARG A 24 -32.92 -2.39 -0.13
N SER A 25 -33.15 -1.71 1.00
CA SER A 25 -32.17 -0.80 1.61
C SER A 25 -31.90 -1.17 3.08
N LEU A 26 -30.68 -0.86 3.52
CA LEU A 26 -30.22 -1.04 4.90
C LEU A 26 -29.47 0.21 5.34
N THR A 27 -29.80 0.75 6.51
CA THR A 27 -29.01 1.82 7.13
C THR A 27 -28.35 1.29 8.39
N VAL A 28 -27.02 1.42 8.46
CA VAL A 28 -26.19 1.01 9.59
C VAL A 28 -25.70 2.28 10.30
N LEU A 29 -25.86 2.35 11.62
CA LEU A 29 -25.32 3.46 12.40
C LEU A 29 -23.79 3.37 12.42
N ARG A 30 -23.11 4.51 12.44
CA ARG A 30 -21.64 4.54 12.42
C ARG A 30 -21.00 3.71 13.54
N ASP A 31 -21.58 3.73 14.74
CA ASP A 31 -21.05 2.99 15.88
C ASP A 31 -21.26 1.47 15.77
N GLU A 32 -22.11 1.04 14.84
CA GLU A 32 -22.40 -0.36 14.50
C GLU A 32 -21.62 -0.84 13.27
N ASP A 33 -21.08 0.07 12.46
CA ASP A 33 -20.28 -0.14 11.24
C ASP A 33 -18.77 -0.31 11.56
N ALA A 34 -18.45 -1.29 12.41
CA ALA A 34 -17.06 -1.55 12.81
C ALA A 34 -16.40 -2.62 11.90
N PRO A 35 -15.29 -2.31 11.20
CA PRO A 35 -14.56 -3.27 10.34
C PRO A 35 -13.71 -4.25 11.19
N PRO A 36 -13.72 -5.57 10.94
CA PRO A 36 -14.84 -6.45 11.25
C PRO A 36 -14.52 -7.56 12.28
N VAL A 37 -15.48 -7.81 13.18
CA VAL A 37 -15.64 -9.04 14.02
C VAL A 37 -16.12 -10.25 13.20
N ARG A 38 -16.42 -10.09 11.90
CA ARG A 38 -17.02 -11.11 11.00
C ARG A 38 -16.01 -12.03 10.29
N ALA A 39 -14.76 -12.07 10.78
CA ALA A 39 -13.65 -12.74 10.11
C ALA A 39 -13.73 -14.29 10.15
N THR A 40 -13.97 -14.95 9.01
CA THR A 40 -13.55 -16.34 8.77
C THR A 40 -13.35 -16.67 7.29
N PRO A 41 -12.29 -17.41 6.92
CA PRO A 41 -10.92 -17.34 7.43
C PRO A 41 -10.08 -16.46 6.51
N TRP A 42 -9.46 -15.43 7.08
CA TRP A 42 -8.49 -14.64 6.34
C TRP A 42 -7.26 -15.48 6.02
N ARG A 43 -6.71 -15.32 4.81
CA ARG A 43 -5.58 -16.14 4.34
C ARG A 43 -4.26 -15.38 4.32
N GLU A 44 -3.17 -16.11 4.49
CA GLU A 44 -1.82 -15.56 4.37
C GLU A 44 -1.50 -15.29 2.89
N VAL A 45 -1.04 -14.08 2.57
CA VAL A 45 -0.65 -13.70 1.21
C VAL A 45 0.87 -13.59 1.12
N ARG A 46 1.45 -14.31 0.17
CA ARG A 46 2.87 -14.23 -0.18
C ARG A 46 3.02 -13.59 -1.55
N VAL A 47 3.92 -12.63 -1.64
CA VAL A 47 4.17 -11.88 -2.87
C VAL A 47 5.62 -11.93 -3.24
N ASP A 48 5.89 -12.26 -4.50
CA ASP A 48 7.20 -12.12 -5.10
C ASP A 48 7.31 -10.80 -5.88
N PHE A 49 8.38 -10.05 -5.60
CA PHE A 49 8.74 -8.83 -6.30
C PHE A 49 10.05 -8.99 -7.05
N LEU A 50 10.08 -8.52 -8.30
CA LEU A 50 11.33 -8.29 -9.03
C LEU A 50 11.92 -6.96 -8.58
N VAL A 51 13.08 -7.00 -7.94
CA VAL A 51 13.79 -5.79 -7.51
C VAL A 51 15.14 -5.68 -8.21
N PRO A 52 15.64 -4.47 -8.48
CA PRO A 52 17.01 -4.30 -8.99
C PRO A 52 18.02 -4.93 -8.06
N THR A 53 19.05 -5.58 -8.60
CA THR A 53 20.16 -6.13 -7.80
C THR A 53 20.87 -5.05 -7.00
N THR A 54 20.92 -3.81 -7.50
CA THR A 54 21.45 -2.62 -6.81
C THR A 54 20.65 -2.24 -5.56
N SER A 55 19.41 -2.71 -5.42
CA SER A 55 18.64 -2.55 -4.17
C SER A 55 19.13 -3.53 -3.10
N THR A 56 19.73 -4.66 -3.50
CA THR A 56 20.25 -5.65 -2.56
C THR A 56 21.45 -5.08 -1.81
N GLY A 57 21.27 -4.82 -0.51
CA GLY A 57 22.30 -4.23 0.34
C GLY A 57 22.43 -2.71 0.20
N ALA A 58 21.50 -2.04 -0.46
CA ALA A 58 21.50 -0.57 -0.57
C ALA A 58 21.52 0.13 0.79
N ALA A 59 20.88 -0.46 1.80
CA ALA A 59 20.87 0.06 3.17
C ALA A 59 22.09 -0.36 4.02
N ARG A 60 23.08 -1.12 3.49
CA ARG A 60 24.17 -1.71 4.28
C ARG A 60 24.91 -0.67 5.13
N GLY A 61 25.19 0.50 4.58
CA GLY A 61 25.90 1.59 5.27
C GLY A 61 25.12 2.20 6.43
N VAL A 62 23.79 2.16 6.41
CA VAL A 62 22.93 2.78 7.43
C VAL A 62 22.20 1.75 8.30
N ARG A 63 22.27 0.46 7.98
CA ARG A 63 21.48 -0.59 8.65
C ARG A 63 21.70 -0.65 10.16
N HIS A 64 22.88 -0.29 10.64
CA HIS A 64 23.18 -0.23 12.07
C HIS A 64 22.45 0.90 12.83
N LEU A 65 21.87 1.86 12.10
CA LEU A 65 21.05 2.97 12.58
C LEU A 65 19.56 2.67 12.54
N LEU A 66 19.17 1.57 11.88
CA LEU A 66 17.79 1.20 11.61
C LEU A 66 17.47 -0.08 12.37
N ASP A 67 16.64 0.04 13.38
CA ASP A 67 16.03 -1.09 14.08
C ASP A 67 14.55 -1.09 13.69
N GLU A 68 14.05 -2.22 13.17
CA GLU A 68 12.69 -2.37 12.59
C GLU A 68 12.14 -1.11 11.87
N PRO A 69 12.83 -0.58 10.84
CA PRO A 69 12.49 0.72 10.28
C PRO A 69 11.15 0.70 9.52
N GLU A 70 10.39 1.79 9.63
CA GLU A 70 9.25 2.04 8.75
C GLU A 70 9.62 3.14 7.75
N LEU A 71 9.43 2.87 6.46
CA LEU A 71 9.74 3.78 5.38
C LEU A 71 8.50 4.09 4.53
N HIS A 72 7.99 5.31 4.64
CA HIS A 72 6.83 5.77 3.88
C HIS A 72 7.25 6.62 2.70
N PHE A 73 6.78 6.23 1.51
CA PHE A 73 6.99 6.95 0.27
C PHE A 73 5.67 7.55 -0.22
N SER A 74 5.64 8.86 -0.38
CA SER A 74 4.56 9.58 -1.06
C SER A 74 5.11 10.16 -2.35
N PRO A 75 4.77 9.60 -3.53
CA PRO A 75 5.13 10.19 -4.80
C PRO A 75 4.33 11.47 -5.03
N GLY A 76 4.86 12.38 -5.84
CA GLY A 76 4.06 13.45 -6.42
C GLY A 76 4.80 14.15 -7.54
N LEU A 77 4.00 14.66 -8.50
CA LEU A 77 4.49 15.26 -9.74
C LEU A 77 5.33 16.51 -9.52
N ARG A 78 5.07 17.23 -8.42
CA ARG A 78 5.80 18.44 -8.02
C ARG A 78 6.41 18.34 -6.64
N GLN A 79 5.79 17.58 -5.73
CA GLN A 79 6.24 17.39 -4.36
C GLN A 79 6.31 15.91 -4.05
N GLY A 80 7.40 15.46 -3.45
CA GLY A 80 7.52 14.09 -2.96
C GLY A 80 8.12 14.05 -1.57
N THR A 81 7.80 13.00 -0.83
CA THR A 81 8.29 12.81 0.54
C THR A 81 8.70 11.37 0.75
N LEU A 82 9.85 11.19 1.38
CA LEU A 82 10.31 9.93 1.94
C LEU A 82 10.49 10.12 3.45
N ALA A 83 9.66 9.47 4.24
CA ALA A 83 9.70 9.54 5.69
C ALA A 83 10.19 8.20 6.26
N LEU A 84 11.30 8.24 6.99
CA LEU A 84 11.88 7.11 7.70
C LEU A 84 11.62 7.26 9.20
N MET A 85 11.15 6.18 9.81
CA MET A 85 11.11 5.97 11.25
C MET A 85 12.16 4.88 11.58
N PRO A 86 13.36 5.22 12.10
CA PRO A 86 14.49 4.29 12.26
C PRO A 86 14.37 3.26 13.40
N ARG A 87 13.24 3.28 14.13
CA ARG A 87 12.92 2.76 15.48
C ARG A 87 14.08 2.37 16.42
N ARG A 88 14.73 3.37 17.03
CA ARG A 88 15.33 3.27 18.40
C ARG A 88 14.57 4.05 19.49
N SER A 89 13.59 4.88 19.12
CA SER A 89 12.66 5.55 20.02
C SER A 89 11.40 5.96 19.26
N ALA A 90 10.23 5.97 19.93
CA ALA A 90 8.93 6.24 19.30
C ALA A 90 8.75 7.68 18.75
N LEU A 91 9.77 8.53 18.86
CA LEU A 91 9.70 9.97 18.59
C LEU A 91 10.79 10.47 17.64
N LEU A 92 11.46 9.57 16.91
CA LEU A 92 12.46 9.89 15.90
C LEU A 92 11.90 9.71 14.50
N ARG A 93 11.92 10.79 13.70
CA ARG A 93 11.48 10.80 12.30
C ARG A 93 12.51 11.51 11.44
N VAL A 94 12.97 10.85 10.39
CA VAL A 94 13.86 11.42 9.37
C VAL A 94 13.04 11.65 8.10
N VAL A 95 13.09 12.85 7.54
CA VAL A 95 12.30 13.23 6.37
C VAL A 95 13.20 13.77 5.29
N LEU A 96 13.05 13.23 4.08
CA LEU A 96 13.54 13.82 2.85
C LEU A 96 12.33 14.31 2.05
N ALA A 97 12.20 15.61 1.89
CA ALA A 97 11.10 16.24 1.15
C ALA A 97 11.66 17.07 0.00
N TRP A 98 11.05 17.00 -1.18
CA TRP A 98 11.50 17.78 -2.34
C TRP A 98 10.35 18.43 -3.08
N GLU A 99 10.65 19.58 -3.67
CA GLU A 99 9.86 20.20 -4.72
C GLU A 99 10.70 20.13 -6.01
N TRP A 100 10.17 19.51 -7.07
CA TRP A 100 10.81 19.34 -8.40
C TRP A 100 11.92 18.30 -8.52
N SER A 101 12.90 18.22 -7.61
CA SER A 101 14.00 17.24 -7.73
C SER A 101 14.54 16.72 -6.39
N VAL A 102 14.96 15.45 -6.39
CA VAL A 102 15.57 14.81 -5.21
C VAL A 102 16.91 15.46 -4.86
N GLU A 103 17.59 16.07 -5.83
CA GLU A 103 18.86 16.77 -5.66
C GLU A 103 18.67 18.06 -4.83
N ALA A 104 17.55 18.75 -5.02
CA ALA A 104 17.18 19.94 -4.24
C ALA A 104 16.37 19.59 -2.97
N ALA A 105 16.27 18.31 -2.60
CA ALA A 105 15.50 17.89 -1.44
C ALA A 105 16.03 18.52 -0.13
N SER A 106 15.10 18.86 0.76
CA SER A 106 15.36 19.22 2.14
C SER A 106 15.40 17.95 2.99
N PHE A 107 16.50 17.78 3.72
CA PHE A 107 16.69 16.72 4.70
C PHE A 107 16.48 17.26 6.11
N ALA A 108 15.63 16.59 6.90
CA ALA A 108 15.32 16.98 8.26
C ALA A 108 15.30 15.76 9.19
N VAL A 109 15.81 15.93 10.41
CA VAL A 109 15.70 14.95 11.50
C VAL A 109 14.87 15.60 12.59
N HIS A 110 13.74 14.99 12.92
CA HIS A 110 12.86 15.39 14.00
C HIS A 110 13.04 14.39 15.15
N SER A 111 13.50 14.88 16.30
CA SER A 111 13.76 14.09 17.49
C SER A 111 13.51 14.92 18.75
N PHE A 112 13.19 14.25 19.85
CA PHE A 112 13.22 14.85 21.19
C PHE A 112 14.64 14.87 21.77
N GLU A 113 15.51 13.97 21.32
CA GLU A 113 16.92 14.00 21.64
C GLU A 113 17.60 15.08 20.78
N PRO A 114 18.43 15.98 21.37
CA PRO A 114 19.03 17.09 20.62
C PRO A 114 19.88 16.65 19.43
N GLU A 115 20.61 15.55 19.58
CA GLU A 115 21.55 15.03 18.58
C GLU A 115 21.45 13.50 18.54
N PRO A 116 20.39 12.94 17.92
CA PRO A 116 20.17 11.48 17.88
C PRO A 116 21.17 10.76 16.96
N PHE A 117 21.89 11.51 16.12
CA PHE A 117 22.87 11.01 15.15
C PHE A 117 24.07 11.96 15.12
N SER A 118 25.26 11.39 14.99
CA SER A 118 26.49 12.12 14.63
C SER A 118 26.40 12.71 13.22
N SER A 119 27.32 13.64 12.89
CA SER A 119 27.37 14.24 11.54
C SER A 119 27.52 13.18 10.44
N ASP A 120 28.43 12.24 10.63
CA ASP A 120 28.70 11.18 9.63
C ASP A 120 27.49 10.27 9.43
N GLU A 121 26.75 9.95 10.50
CA GLU A 121 25.52 9.16 10.43
C GLU A 121 24.40 9.92 9.71
N ARG A 122 24.29 11.24 9.94
CA ARG A 122 23.32 12.09 9.23
C ARG A 122 23.63 12.16 7.74
N ASP A 123 24.88 12.37 7.38
CA ASP A 123 25.32 12.43 5.98
C ASP A 123 25.08 11.09 5.28
N ALA A 124 25.35 9.97 5.96
CA ALA A 124 25.07 8.63 5.45
C ALA A 124 23.56 8.38 5.25
N LEU A 125 22.72 8.77 6.22
CA LEU A 125 21.26 8.67 6.13
C LEU A 125 20.71 9.53 5.00
N GLU A 126 21.17 10.76 4.86
CA GLU A 126 20.76 11.67 3.80
C GLU A 126 21.13 11.11 2.42
N ALA A 127 22.38 10.67 2.25
CA ALA A 127 22.85 10.08 0.99
C ALA A 127 22.04 8.83 0.62
N TRP A 128 21.78 7.96 1.58
CA TRP A 128 20.96 6.76 1.37
C TRP A 128 19.49 7.10 1.04
N LEU A 129 18.86 8.07 1.73
CA LEU A 129 17.49 8.49 1.43
C LEU A 129 17.39 9.11 0.03
N ARG A 130 18.36 9.94 -0.38
CA ARG A 130 18.39 10.52 -1.75
C ARG A 130 18.55 9.44 -2.80
N ALA A 131 19.44 8.47 -2.59
CA ALA A 131 19.61 7.33 -3.50
C ALA A 131 18.33 6.47 -3.58
N THR A 132 17.66 6.26 -2.45
CA THR A 132 16.40 5.53 -2.37
C THR A 132 15.26 6.27 -3.07
N ALA A 133 15.12 7.58 -2.86
CA ALA A 133 14.11 8.40 -3.53
C ALA A 133 14.27 8.38 -5.06
N ARG A 134 15.51 8.49 -5.57
CA ARG A 134 15.78 8.35 -7.02
C ARG A 134 15.36 6.98 -7.56
N ARG A 135 15.66 5.91 -6.81
CA ARG A 135 15.25 4.56 -7.20
C ARG A 135 13.73 4.42 -7.20
N LEU A 136 13.05 4.90 -6.16
CA LEU A 136 11.59 4.86 -6.08
C LEU A 136 10.93 5.62 -7.23
N GLN A 137 11.43 6.80 -7.59
CA GLN A 137 10.95 7.54 -8.77
C GLN A 137 11.16 6.77 -10.08
N LEU A 138 12.34 6.18 -10.27
CA LEU A 138 12.65 5.40 -11.47
C LEU A 138 11.75 4.16 -11.61
N PHE A 139 11.39 3.54 -10.49
CA PHE A 139 10.61 2.30 -10.44
C PHE A 139 9.13 2.51 -10.08
N ASP A 140 8.62 3.74 -10.04
CA ASP A 140 7.23 4.05 -9.63
C ASP A 140 6.19 3.31 -10.49
N GLY A 141 6.39 3.29 -11.81
CA GLY A 141 5.53 2.51 -12.71
C GLY A 141 5.62 0.99 -12.49
N ALA A 142 6.78 0.47 -12.09
CA ALA A 142 6.94 -0.95 -11.77
C ALA A 142 6.31 -1.30 -10.41
N LEU A 143 6.40 -0.39 -9.43
CA LEU A 143 5.71 -0.44 -8.15
C LEU A 143 4.20 -0.51 -8.35
N ALA A 144 3.63 0.45 -9.10
CA ALA A 144 2.19 0.49 -9.39
C ALA A 144 1.69 -0.79 -10.07
N ARG A 145 2.41 -1.30 -11.08
CA ARG A 145 2.06 -2.56 -11.76
C ARG A 145 2.14 -3.78 -10.84
N ALA A 146 3.16 -3.84 -9.97
CA ALA A 146 3.29 -4.95 -9.05
C ALA A 146 2.17 -4.96 -8.00
N VAL A 147 1.83 -3.79 -7.45
CA VAL A 147 0.73 -3.65 -6.48
C VAL A 147 -0.62 -3.98 -7.14
N ALA A 148 -0.88 -3.50 -8.36
CA ALA A 148 -2.10 -3.83 -9.10
C ALA A 148 -2.23 -5.33 -9.40
N ARG A 149 -1.10 -6.02 -9.64
CA ARG A 149 -1.10 -7.49 -9.80
C ARG A 149 -1.43 -8.19 -8.48
N VAL A 150 -0.81 -7.79 -7.37
CA VAL A 150 -1.10 -8.37 -6.05
C VAL A 150 -2.59 -8.25 -5.75
N ASP A 151 -3.15 -7.06 -5.95
CA ASP A 151 -4.57 -6.80 -5.81
C ASP A 151 -5.42 -7.74 -6.69
N HIS A 152 -5.11 -7.81 -7.98
CA HIS A 152 -5.78 -8.67 -8.95
C HIS A 152 -5.77 -10.15 -8.55
N ASP A 153 -4.63 -10.67 -8.13
CA ASP A 153 -4.42 -12.08 -7.78
C ASP A 153 -5.13 -12.42 -6.47
N VAL A 154 -4.92 -11.62 -5.44
CA VAL A 154 -5.45 -11.86 -4.10
C VAL A 154 -6.97 -11.78 -4.14
N VAL A 155 -7.56 -10.75 -4.73
CA VAL A 155 -9.03 -10.64 -4.79
C VAL A 155 -9.69 -11.84 -5.51
N ARG A 156 -8.96 -12.57 -6.37
CA ARG A 156 -9.42 -13.79 -7.04
C ARG A 156 -9.16 -15.10 -6.28
N GLY A 157 -8.62 -15.04 -5.06
CA GLY A 157 -8.35 -16.23 -4.26
C GLY A 157 -6.94 -16.79 -4.41
N VAL A 158 -6.00 -16.04 -5.00
CA VAL A 158 -4.60 -16.50 -5.16
C VAL A 158 -3.76 -16.04 -3.97
N ASP A 159 -3.27 -17.00 -3.18
CA ASP A 159 -2.46 -16.74 -1.98
C ASP A 159 -1.00 -16.40 -2.28
N THR A 160 -0.53 -16.77 -3.48
CA THR A 160 0.84 -16.55 -3.93
C THR A 160 0.85 -15.72 -5.22
N SER A 161 1.11 -14.42 -5.11
CA SER A 161 1.24 -13.54 -6.29
C SER A 161 2.70 -13.49 -6.73
N SER A 162 2.95 -13.89 -7.97
CA SER A 162 4.27 -13.82 -8.58
C SER A 162 4.23 -13.01 -9.89
N PRO A 163 5.33 -12.34 -10.29
CA PRO A 163 5.42 -11.65 -11.57
C PRO A 163 5.13 -12.58 -12.75
N GLU A 164 4.61 -12.05 -13.86
CA GLU A 164 4.33 -12.84 -15.06
C GLU A 164 5.54 -13.68 -15.49
N ALA A 165 5.29 -14.91 -15.93
CA ALA A 165 6.34 -15.86 -16.34
C ALA A 165 7.27 -15.30 -17.43
N SER A 166 6.79 -14.39 -18.27
CA SER A 166 7.56 -13.65 -19.28
C SER A 166 8.62 -12.73 -18.65
N LEU A 167 8.24 -11.96 -17.63
CA LEU A 167 9.13 -11.06 -16.89
C LEU A 167 10.07 -11.84 -15.96
N ALA A 168 9.56 -12.87 -15.29
CA ALA A 168 10.37 -13.75 -14.44
C ALA A 168 11.38 -14.56 -15.29
N GLY A 169 10.95 -15.06 -16.45
CA GLY A 169 11.79 -15.77 -17.41
C GLY A 169 12.87 -14.87 -18.04
N ALA A 170 12.53 -13.63 -18.39
CA ALA A 170 13.51 -12.65 -18.87
C ALA A 170 14.58 -12.32 -17.82
N SER A 171 14.18 -12.16 -16.54
CA SER A 171 15.11 -11.98 -15.42
C SER A 171 16.01 -13.20 -15.21
N ALA A 172 15.43 -14.41 -15.23
CA ALA A 172 16.18 -15.66 -15.06
C ALA A 172 17.17 -15.92 -16.22
N ALA A 173 16.74 -15.71 -17.47
CA ALA A 173 17.58 -15.85 -18.65
C ALA A 173 18.73 -14.84 -18.65
N ALA A 174 18.47 -13.60 -18.26
CA ALA A 174 19.51 -12.59 -18.10
C ALA A 174 20.54 -12.94 -17.02
N ARG A 175 20.09 -13.47 -15.88
CA ARG A 175 20.97 -13.94 -14.81
C ARG A 175 21.86 -15.11 -15.25
N ALA A 176 21.32 -16.00 -16.07
CA ALA A 176 22.07 -17.10 -16.67
C ALA A 176 23.06 -16.65 -17.76
N ALA A 177 22.76 -15.54 -18.44
CA ALA A 177 23.63 -14.94 -19.45
C ALA A 177 24.71 -14.00 -18.87
N ALA A 178 24.59 -13.60 -17.60
CA ALA A 178 25.62 -12.82 -16.92
C ALA A 178 26.91 -13.67 -16.83
N PRO A 179 28.07 -13.15 -17.26
CA PRO A 179 29.31 -13.91 -17.17
C PRO A 179 29.57 -14.25 -15.70
N ALA A 180 29.66 -15.55 -15.40
CA ALA A 180 30.13 -16.01 -14.11
C ALA A 180 31.48 -15.34 -13.86
N ALA A 181 31.63 -14.65 -12.72
CA ALA A 181 32.94 -14.21 -12.25
C ALA A 181 33.80 -15.46 -12.02
N ALA A 182 34.49 -15.87 -13.08
CA ALA A 182 35.26 -17.09 -13.12
C ALA A 182 36.55 -16.89 -12.33
N GLY A 183 36.60 -17.54 -11.16
CA GLY A 183 37.75 -18.27 -10.65
C GLY A 183 39.01 -17.50 -10.26
N SER A 184 39.36 -17.53 -8.97
CA SER A 184 40.78 -17.61 -8.56
C SER A 184 41.38 -18.94 -9.08
N PRO A 185 42.58 -18.92 -9.68
CA PRO A 185 43.87 -19.00 -8.96
C PRO A 185 44.90 -18.00 -9.53
N ASP A 186 45.92 -17.45 -8.87
CA ASP A 186 47.04 -17.94 -8.03
C ASP A 186 47.75 -16.66 -7.46
N PRO A 187 48.45 -16.66 -6.29
CA PRO A 187 48.92 -15.42 -5.67
C PRO A 187 50.31 -15.03 -6.21
N GLY A 188 50.34 -14.27 -7.30
CA GLY A 188 51.53 -13.52 -7.75
C GLY A 188 51.46 -12.05 -7.32
N PRO A 189 52.57 -11.39 -6.96
CA PRO A 189 52.53 -10.05 -6.41
C PRO A 189 52.40 -9.02 -7.54
N VAL A 190 51.17 -8.66 -7.89
CA VAL A 190 50.91 -7.51 -8.77
C VAL A 190 50.71 -6.27 -7.91
N ARG A 191 51.75 -5.45 -7.84
CA ARG A 191 51.67 -4.07 -7.33
C ARG A 191 50.70 -3.26 -8.19
N GLY A 192 49.78 -2.56 -7.52
CA GLY A 192 49.05 -1.43 -8.09
C GLY A 192 47.82 -1.80 -8.92
N ARG A 193 46.78 -2.34 -8.27
CA ARG A 193 45.42 -2.23 -8.78
C ARG A 193 44.66 -1.26 -7.88
N PRO A 194 44.00 -0.20 -8.40
CA PRO A 194 43.14 0.64 -7.58
C PRO A 194 42.03 -0.25 -7.02
N VAL A 195 41.79 -0.16 -5.72
CA VAL A 195 40.54 -0.63 -5.11
C VAL A 195 39.42 0.10 -5.85
N PRO A 196 38.37 -0.59 -6.34
CA PRO A 196 37.22 0.11 -6.88
C PRO A 196 36.67 0.97 -5.76
N ASP A 197 36.61 2.27 -6.00
CA ASP A 197 35.92 3.20 -5.14
C ASP A 197 34.42 2.84 -5.23
N ASP A 198 33.83 2.29 -4.16
CA ASP A 198 32.39 1.99 -4.07
C ASP A 198 31.52 3.27 -4.11
N SER A 199 32.14 4.43 -4.33
CA SER A 199 31.53 5.75 -4.50
C SER A 199 31.06 6.04 -5.93
N ASP A 200 31.35 5.17 -6.91
CA ASP A 200 30.85 5.38 -8.27
C ASP A 200 29.33 5.16 -8.31
N PRO A 201 28.52 6.16 -8.72
CA PRO A 201 27.09 6.00 -8.83
C PRO A 201 26.82 4.94 -9.90
N VAL A 202 26.46 3.74 -9.47
CA VAL A 202 25.97 2.69 -10.39
C VAL A 202 24.84 3.32 -11.18
N ASP A 203 25.02 3.46 -12.48
CA ASP A 203 24.05 4.08 -13.37
C ASP A 203 22.76 3.25 -13.33
N LEU A 204 21.81 3.71 -12.51
CA LEU A 204 20.52 3.07 -12.30
C LEU A 204 19.71 3.00 -13.60
N ALA A 205 20.02 3.84 -14.59
CA ALA A 205 19.38 3.83 -15.91
C ALA A 205 19.97 2.75 -16.85
N ALA A 206 21.22 2.32 -16.64
CA ALA A 206 21.89 1.30 -17.44
C ALA A 206 21.55 -0.14 -16.98
N ALA A 207 21.01 -0.30 -15.78
CA ALA A 207 20.53 -1.59 -15.26
C ALA A 207 19.17 -1.94 -15.87
N GLY A 208 19.18 -2.49 -17.09
CA GLY A 208 17.98 -3.04 -17.72
C GLY A 208 17.32 -4.16 -16.89
N PRO A 209 16.14 -4.66 -17.29
CA PRO A 209 15.39 -5.72 -16.59
C PRO A 209 16.20 -6.99 -16.25
N ALA A 210 17.32 -7.17 -16.95
CA ALA A 210 18.33 -8.20 -16.76
C ALA A 210 19.04 -8.18 -15.39
N ALA A 211 19.14 -7.02 -14.74
CA ALA A 211 19.79 -6.86 -13.44
C ALA A 211 18.77 -6.87 -12.29
N THR A 212 17.84 -7.82 -12.31
CA THR A 212 16.81 -7.96 -11.27
C THR A 212 16.93 -9.28 -10.52
N THR A 213 16.51 -9.29 -9.25
CA THR A 213 16.45 -10.46 -8.39
C THR A 213 15.06 -10.57 -7.77
N MET A 214 14.63 -11.80 -7.49
CA MET A 214 13.36 -12.06 -6.84
C MET A 214 13.50 -11.87 -5.33
N ARG A 215 12.53 -11.18 -4.73
CA ARG A 215 12.39 -11.04 -3.27
C ARG A 215 10.96 -11.35 -2.89
N THR A 216 10.80 -12.21 -1.89
CA THR A 216 9.50 -12.59 -1.37
C THR A 216 9.17 -11.76 -0.13
N ALA A 217 7.93 -11.29 -0.03
CA ALA A 217 7.37 -10.66 1.15
C ALA A 217 6.09 -11.42 1.57
N THR A 218 5.87 -11.52 2.87
CA THR A 218 4.58 -11.98 3.42
C THR A 218 3.82 -10.73 3.84
N LEU A 219 2.60 -10.57 3.38
CA LEU A 219 1.75 -9.43 3.74
C LEU A 219 1.00 -9.76 5.03
N GLY A 220 0.79 -8.76 5.88
CA GLY A 220 0.03 -8.90 7.13
C GLY A 220 -1.43 -8.53 6.98
N THR A 221 -1.76 -7.73 5.97
CA THR A 221 -3.16 -7.58 5.57
C THR A 221 -3.62 -8.90 4.97
N ARG A 222 -4.53 -9.59 5.67
CA ARG A 222 -5.13 -10.83 5.20
C ARG A 222 -6.51 -10.50 4.62
N LEU A 223 -6.84 -11.13 3.50
CA LEU A 223 -8.11 -10.94 2.81
C LEU A 223 -8.90 -12.25 2.79
N ALA A 224 -10.23 -12.17 2.81
CA ALA A 224 -11.07 -13.35 2.64
C ALA A 224 -11.05 -13.85 1.18
N SER A 225 -11.35 -15.14 1.00
CA SER A 225 -11.60 -15.70 -0.34
C SER A 225 -13.00 -15.41 -0.84
N PRO A 226 -13.16 -15.15 -2.15
CA PRO A 226 -14.47 -15.23 -2.77
C PRO A 226 -15.10 -16.57 -2.41
N ALA A 227 -16.37 -16.54 -2.01
CA ALA A 227 -17.10 -17.76 -1.73
C ALA A 227 -17.16 -18.63 -2.99
N VAL A 228 -17.01 -19.94 -2.83
CA VAL A 228 -17.07 -20.88 -3.95
C VAL A 228 -18.46 -20.81 -4.58
N GLY A 229 -18.52 -20.43 -5.86
CA GLY A 229 -19.78 -20.30 -6.59
C GLY A 229 -20.55 -19.00 -6.34
N ALA A 230 -19.92 -17.99 -5.72
CA ALA A 230 -20.52 -16.66 -5.63
C ALA A 230 -20.90 -16.12 -7.02
N ALA A 231 -22.11 -15.56 -7.14
CA ALA A 231 -22.58 -14.91 -8.36
C ALA A 231 -21.68 -13.73 -8.75
N HIS A 232 -21.23 -12.98 -7.74
CA HIS A 232 -20.34 -11.82 -7.85
C HIS A 232 -19.06 -12.06 -7.04
N PRO A 233 -18.07 -12.80 -7.58
CA PRO A 233 -16.87 -13.17 -6.83
C PRO A 233 -15.93 -11.98 -6.58
N VAL A 234 -16.01 -10.94 -7.42
CA VAL A 234 -15.19 -9.74 -7.31
C VAL A 234 -16.06 -8.52 -7.56
N VAL A 235 -16.19 -7.67 -6.56
CA VAL A 235 -16.95 -6.42 -6.62
C VAL A 235 -16.01 -5.24 -6.40
N ASP A 236 -16.00 -4.32 -7.35
CA ASP A 236 -15.29 -3.05 -7.27
C ASP A 236 -16.21 -2.00 -6.64
N VAL A 237 -15.69 -1.24 -5.67
CA VAL A 237 -16.38 -0.04 -5.17
C VAL A 237 -15.79 1.17 -5.89
N THR A 238 -16.62 1.84 -6.68
CA THR A 238 -16.25 3.06 -7.40
C THR A 238 -16.70 4.26 -6.57
N LEU A 239 -15.75 5.11 -6.18
CA LEU A 239 -16.06 6.36 -5.51
C LEU A 239 -16.80 7.30 -6.47
N PRO A 240 -17.72 8.13 -5.97
CA PRO A 240 -18.40 9.12 -6.79
C PRO A 240 -17.40 10.06 -7.48
N ASP A 241 -17.79 10.61 -8.63
CA ASP A 241 -17.08 11.75 -9.21
C ASP A 241 -17.01 12.88 -8.18
N ALA A 242 -15.90 13.63 -8.14
CA ALA A 242 -15.70 14.73 -7.20
C ALA A 242 -16.76 15.83 -7.33
N SER A 243 -17.53 15.82 -8.43
CA SER A 243 -18.64 16.71 -8.72
C SER A 243 -19.99 16.28 -8.11
N ASP A 244 -20.14 15.01 -7.69
CA ASP A 244 -21.35 14.45 -7.06
C ASP A 244 -20.98 13.46 -5.96
N PRO A 245 -20.58 13.94 -4.76
CA PRO A 245 -20.01 13.11 -3.69
C PRO A 245 -21.00 12.15 -3.01
N GLY A 246 -22.21 11.96 -3.56
CA GLY A 246 -23.32 11.36 -2.83
C GLY A 246 -23.26 9.84 -2.67
N TRP A 247 -22.66 9.12 -3.65
CA TRP A 247 -22.82 7.66 -3.73
C TRP A 247 -21.57 6.94 -4.20
N GLU A 248 -21.12 5.99 -3.39
CA GLU A 248 -20.24 4.92 -3.82
C GLU A 248 -21.05 3.87 -4.57
N VAL A 249 -20.49 3.29 -5.63
CA VAL A 249 -21.18 2.34 -6.51
C VAL A 249 -20.49 1.00 -6.45
N PHE A 250 -21.24 -0.05 -6.16
CA PHE A 250 -20.77 -1.43 -6.22
C PHE A 250 -20.94 -1.95 -7.64
N VAL A 251 -19.86 -2.44 -8.25
CA VAL A 251 -19.83 -2.89 -9.64
C VAL A 251 -19.20 -4.27 -9.72
N ASP A 252 -19.89 -5.22 -10.34
CA ASP A 252 -19.29 -6.54 -10.63
C ASP A 252 -18.08 -6.35 -11.57
N ALA A 253 -16.92 -6.85 -11.16
CA ALA A 253 -15.69 -6.60 -11.91
C ALA A 253 -15.65 -7.30 -13.28
N LEU A 254 -16.43 -8.37 -13.47
CA LEU A 254 -16.48 -9.15 -14.71
C LEU A 254 -17.55 -8.62 -15.67
N SER A 255 -18.79 -8.52 -15.21
CA SER A 255 -19.94 -8.11 -16.03
C SER A 255 -20.05 -6.59 -16.16
N ARG A 256 -19.38 -5.84 -15.29
CA ARG A 256 -19.49 -4.37 -15.16
C ARG A 256 -20.89 -3.90 -14.81
N GLN A 257 -21.75 -4.79 -14.31
CA GLN A 257 -23.09 -4.48 -13.83
C GLN A 257 -23.01 -3.75 -12.49
N THR A 258 -23.84 -2.72 -12.33
CA THR A 258 -24.02 -2.06 -11.04
C THR A 258 -24.89 -2.92 -10.13
N LEU A 259 -24.39 -3.24 -8.95
CA LEU A 259 -25.05 -4.11 -7.96
C LEU A 259 -25.78 -3.32 -6.88
N GLY A 260 -25.32 -2.10 -6.62
CA GLY A 260 -25.92 -1.23 -5.60
C GLY A 260 -25.09 0.00 -5.33
N TYR A 261 -25.48 0.70 -4.27
CA TYR A 261 -24.96 2.00 -3.90
C TYR A 261 -24.78 2.10 -2.39
N ARG A 262 -23.79 2.87 -1.95
CA ARG A 262 -23.62 3.27 -0.55
C ARG A 262 -23.54 4.78 -0.44
N ARG A 263 -24.24 5.34 0.54
CA ARG A 263 -24.18 6.76 0.89
C ARG A 263 -23.79 6.94 2.34
N THR A 264 -22.82 7.83 2.55
CA THR A 264 -22.52 8.33 3.89
C THR A 264 -23.55 9.38 4.27
N LEU A 265 -24.16 9.22 5.44
CA LEU A 265 -25.04 10.20 6.05
C LEU A 265 -24.24 10.97 7.10
N ASP A 266 -24.08 12.28 6.90
CA ASP A 266 -23.36 13.17 7.80
C ASP A 266 -24.24 14.32 8.30
N ASP A 267 -23.90 14.81 9.50
CA ASP A 267 -24.40 16.06 10.06
C ASP A 267 -23.21 16.93 10.45
N GLY A 268 -23.16 18.15 9.94
CA GLY A 268 -22.03 19.07 10.16
C GLY A 268 -20.65 18.50 9.75
N GLY A 269 -20.58 17.64 8.73
CA GLY A 269 -19.35 16.98 8.30
C GLY A 269 -18.91 15.79 9.16
N SER A 270 -19.74 15.37 10.12
CA SER A 270 -19.53 14.16 10.90
C SER A 270 -20.49 13.06 10.43
N ALA A 271 -19.95 12.00 9.83
CA ALA A 271 -20.74 10.82 9.49
C ALA A 271 -21.40 10.23 10.74
N TYR A 272 -22.71 9.97 10.69
CA TYR A 272 -23.49 9.33 11.76
C TYR A 272 -24.07 7.97 11.35
N ALA A 273 -24.24 7.72 10.05
CA ALA A 273 -24.75 6.44 9.53
C ALA A 273 -24.36 6.24 8.06
N PHE A 274 -24.58 5.02 7.57
CA PHE A 274 -24.33 4.63 6.19
C PHE A 274 -25.55 3.89 5.63
N THR A 275 -26.02 4.30 4.46
CA THR A 275 -27.15 3.65 3.77
C THR A 275 -26.64 2.87 2.58
N TYR A 276 -27.04 1.60 2.52
CA TYR A 276 -26.79 0.65 1.44
C TYR A 276 -28.10 0.43 0.67
N LEU A 277 -28.03 0.49 -0.65
CA LEU A 277 -29.17 0.36 -1.56
C LEU A 277 -28.82 -0.61 -2.69
N VAL A 278 -29.59 -1.69 -2.84
CA VAL A 278 -29.45 -2.61 -3.97
C VAL A 278 -30.00 -1.95 -5.24
N ALA A 279 -29.34 -2.16 -6.39
CA ALA A 279 -29.83 -1.66 -7.67
C ALA A 279 -31.14 -2.36 -8.10
N ASP A 280 -32.02 -1.62 -8.77
CA ASP A 280 -33.39 -2.08 -9.08
C ASP A 280 -33.44 -3.32 -10.00
N ASP A 281 -32.43 -3.51 -10.85
CA ASP A 281 -32.33 -4.59 -11.83
C ASP A 281 -31.58 -5.82 -11.32
N VAL A 282 -31.32 -5.90 -10.01
CA VAL A 282 -30.50 -6.95 -9.38
C VAL A 282 -31.33 -7.68 -8.32
N ASP A 283 -31.55 -8.98 -8.53
CA ASP A 283 -32.43 -9.82 -7.69
C ASP A 283 -31.69 -10.82 -6.80
N ASP A 284 -30.40 -11.04 -7.06
CA ASP A 284 -29.53 -11.99 -6.36
C ASP A 284 -28.57 -11.33 -5.36
N VAL A 285 -28.79 -10.05 -5.05
CA VAL A 285 -28.00 -9.25 -4.09
C VAL A 285 -28.88 -8.73 -2.96
N THR A 286 -28.37 -8.81 -1.74
CA THR A 286 -28.99 -8.26 -0.54
C THR A 286 -28.20 -7.04 -0.03
N PRO A 287 -28.81 -6.18 0.80
CA PRO A 287 -28.06 -5.09 1.43
C PRO A 287 -26.89 -5.56 2.31
N ASP A 288 -26.99 -6.75 2.92
CA ASP A 288 -25.91 -7.34 3.72
C ASP A 288 -24.70 -7.70 2.83
N ASP A 289 -24.93 -8.16 1.60
CA ASP A 289 -23.83 -8.41 0.63
C ASP A 289 -23.07 -7.11 0.30
N LEU A 290 -23.78 -5.98 0.19
CA LEU A 290 -23.17 -4.67 -0.04
C LEU A 290 -22.29 -4.22 1.14
N VAL A 291 -22.74 -4.48 2.38
CA VAL A 291 -21.95 -4.23 3.59
C VAL A 291 -20.67 -5.07 3.57
N ASP A 292 -20.79 -6.38 3.33
CA ASP A 292 -19.65 -7.29 3.31
C ASP A 292 -18.67 -6.93 2.17
N TRP A 293 -19.15 -6.52 0.99
CA TRP A 293 -18.28 -6.04 -0.09
C TRP A 293 -17.59 -4.70 0.22
N HIS A 294 -18.24 -3.82 0.97
CA HIS A 294 -17.62 -2.58 1.42
C HIS A 294 -16.49 -2.86 2.44
N ASP A 295 -16.70 -3.81 3.37
CA ASP A 295 -15.64 -4.28 4.26
C ASP A 295 -14.46 -4.89 3.48
N GLN A 296 -14.75 -5.73 2.47
CA GLN A 296 -13.70 -6.26 1.60
C GLN A 296 -12.98 -5.16 0.82
N HIS A 297 -13.68 -4.09 0.41
CA HIS A 297 -13.07 -2.94 -0.26
C HIS A 297 -12.06 -2.23 0.66
N ILE A 298 -12.41 -1.99 1.93
CA ILE A 298 -11.47 -1.39 2.90
C ILE A 298 -10.26 -2.31 3.11
N GLN A 299 -10.47 -3.61 3.29
CA GLN A 299 -9.37 -4.57 3.45
C GLN A 299 -8.48 -4.65 2.19
N ARG A 300 -9.08 -4.54 1.01
CA ARG A 300 -8.36 -4.46 -0.27
C ARG A 300 -7.51 -3.19 -0.37
N GLN A 301 -8.00 -2.04 0.10
CA GLN A 301 -7.20 -0.81 0.18
C GLN A 301 -5.99 -0.98 1.11
N LEU A 302 -6.18 -1.62 2.27
CA LEU A 302 -5.10 -1.92 3.21
C LEU A 302 -4.09 -2.93 2.63
N LEU A 303 -4.55 -3.90 1.84
CA LEU A 303 -3.68 -4.86 1.15
C LEU A 303 -2.81 -4.16 0.10
N VAL A 304 -3.39 -3.27 -0.68
CA VAL A 304 -2.70 -2.44 -1.68
C VAL A 304 -1.63 -1.57 -1.00
N GLU A 305 -1.94 -1.00 0.16
CA GLU A 305 -0.98 -0.26 0.98
C GLU A 305 0.16 -1.15 1.45
N ASP A 306 -0.14 -2.30 2.07
CA ASP A 306 0.86 -3.23 2.60
C ASP A 306 1.80 -3.75 1.49
N ALA A 307 1.25 -4.14 0.34
CA ALA A 307 2.03 -4.54 -0.83
C ALA A 307 2.97 -3.44 -1.33
N ARG A 308 2.49 -2.18 -1.32
CA ARG A 308 3.30 -1.01 -1.71
C ARG A 308 4.40 -0.75 -0.70
N GLN A 309 4.10 -0.78 0.60
CA GLN A 309 5.07 -0.63 1.67
C GLN A 309 6.16 -1.70 1.59
N ALA A 310 5.79 -2.97 1.43
CA ALA A 310 6.73 -4.06 1.27
C ALA A 310 7.68 -3.83 0.09
N TYR A 311 7.17 -3.41 -1.06
CA TYR A 311 8.01 -3.17 -2.23
C TYR A 311 8.88 -1.91 -2.08
N VAL A 312 8.38 -0.84 -1.44
CA VAL A 312 9.20 0.35 -1.09
C VAL A 312 10.40 -0.04 -0.22
N HIS A 313 10.21 -0.88 0.79
CA HIS A 313 11.30 -1.36 1.66
C HIS A 313 12.32 -2.19 0.87
N LEU A 314 11.86 -3.11 0.02
CA LEU A 314 12.74 -3.92 -0.81
C LEU A 314 13.56 -3.07 -1.79
N LEU A 315 12.98 -2.00 -2.37
CA LEU A 315 13.71 -1.03 -3.21
C LEU A 315 14.70 -0.18 -2.39
N ALA A 316 14.41 0.11 -1.13
CA ALA A 316 15.33 0.78 -0.22
C ALA A 316 16.49 -0.13 0.27
N GLY A 317 16.42 -1.43 -0.03
CA GLY A 317 17.36 -2.43 0.45
C GLY A 317 17.15 -2.82 1.91
N LEU A 318 15.94 -2.59 2.42
CA LEU A 318 15.47 -3.01 3.73
C LEU A 318 14.76 -4.36 3.62
N GLU A 319 14.56 -5.01 4.76
CA GLU A 319 13.63 -6.13 4.85
C GLU A 319 12.19 -5.60 4.77
N PRO A 320 11.25 -6.37 4.19
CA PRO A 320 9.84 -6.03 4.29
C PRO A 320 9.46 -5.81 5.76
N PRO A 321 8.62 -4.81 6.08
CA PRO A 321 8.21 -4.59 7.46
C PRO A 321 7.58 -5.86 8.01
N VAL A 322 7.86 -6.19 9.28
CA VAL A 322 7.13 -7.26 9.99
C VAL A 322 5.70 -6.78 10.03
N SER A 323 4.85 -7.37 9.19
CA SER A 323 3.50 -6.85 9.05
C SER A 323 2.79 -6.93 10.39
N VAL A 324 2.18 -5.82 10.80
CA VAL A 324 1.36 -5.76 12.00
C VAL A 324 0.23 -6.75 11.78
N GLN A 325 0.30 -7.90 12.44
CA GLN A 325 -0.87 -8.75 12.61
C GLN A 325 -1.82 -7.93 13.47
N TYR A 326 -2.87 -7.39 12.86
CA TYR A 326 -4.05 -6.99 13.62
C TYR A 326 -4.64 -8.28 14.19
N THR A 327 -4.11 -8.71 15.34
CA THR A 327 -4.80 -9.69 16.18
C THR A 327 -6.11 -9.05 16.59
N ILE A 328 -7.20 -9.68 16.17
CA ILE A 328 -8.56 -9.43 16.66
C ILE A 328 -8.62 -9.90 18.13
#